data_AF-A0A7J2MPT5-F1
#
_entry.id   AF-A0A7J2MPT5-F1
#
_cell.length_a   1.000
_cell.length_b   1.000
_cell.length_c   1.000
_cell.angle_alpha   90.00
_cell.angle_beta   90.00
_cell.angle_gamma   90.00
#
_symmetry.space_group_name_H-M   'P 1'
#
loop_
_entity.id
_entity.type
_entity.pdbx_description
1 polymer ?
#
loop_
_entity_poly.entity_id
_entity_poly.type
_entity_poly.pdbx_seq_one_letter_code
_entity_poly.pdbx_strand_id
1 'polypeptide(L)' 'MKLYICESCGYNVCAEKAPKRCPNCRSRFLEKGECEKDFVKVTCPECEEVFYYDPKKGKPFKCAFCDHTFAEVDYF' A
#
# COMPACT_ATOMS: atom_id res chain seq x y z
N MET A 1 -0.48 7.91 11.45
CA MET A 1 -0.73 6.87 10.43
C MET A 1 -2.20 6.43 10.41
N LYS A 2 -2.84 6.49 9.24
CA LYS A 2 -4.25 6.10 9.04
C LYS A 2 -4.38 4.85 8.19
N LEU A 3 -5.48 4.12 8.37
CA LEU A 3 -5.86 2.96 7.57
C LEU A 3 -6.73 3.37 6.37
N TYR A 4 -6.35 2.88 5.20
CA TYR A 4 -7.05 3.07 3.94
C TYR A 4 -7.42 1.71 3.36
N ILE A 5 -8.70 1.50 3.04
CA ILE A 5 -9.19 0.26 2.43
C ILE A 5 -9.69 0.56 1.02
N CYS A 6 -9.21 -0.22 0.05
CA CYS A 6 -9.61 -0.07 -1.33
C CYS A 6 -11.07 -0.47 -1.51
N GLU A 7 -11.86 0.40 -2.14
CA GLU A 7 -13.30 0.18 -2.35
C GLU A 7 -13.59 -0.98 -3.30
N SER A 8 -12.67 -1.31 -4.22
CA SER A 8 -12.92 -2.33 -5.26
C SER A 8 -12.43 -3.73 -4.88
N CYS A 9 -11.28 -3.85 -4.21
CA CYS A 9 -10.69 -5.16 -3.89
C CYS A 9 -10.49 -5.41 -2.39
N GLY A 10 -10.82 -4.44 -1.52
CA GLY A 10 -10.66 -4.59 -0.08
C GLY A 10 -9.21 -4.80 0.35
N TYR A 11 -8.25 -4.25 -0.40
CA TYR A 11 -6.83 -4.20 -0.04
C TYR A 11 -6.58 -3.07 0.95
N ASN A 12 -5.68 -3.30 1.92
CA ASN A 12 -5.49 -2.42 3.06
C ASN A 12 -4.10 -1.79 2.98
N VAL A 13 -4.03 -0.46 3.08
CA VAL A 13 -2.78 0.29 3.15
C VAL A 13 -2.84 1.25 4.32
N CYS A 14 -1.73 1.36 5.05
CA CYS A 14 -1.58 2.38 6.06
C CYS A 14 -0.52 3.39 5.67
N ALA A 15 -0.82 4.66 5.89
CA ALA A 15 0.11 5.74 5.59
C ALA A 15 -0.22 7.00 6.38
N GLU A 16 0.74 7.93 6.46
CA GLU A 16 0.51 9.27 7.02
C GLU A 16 -0.37 10.13 6.11
N LYS A 17 -0.15 10.03 4.79
CA LYS A 17 -0.92 10.77 3.77
C LYS A 17 -1.87 9.83 3.03
N ALA A 18 -2.93 10.40 2.46
CA ALA A 18 -3.87 9.64 1.65
C ALA A 18 -3.19 9.04 0.40
N PRO A 19 -3.20 7.71 0.23
CA PRO A 19 -2.66 7.07 -0.97
C PRO A 19 -3.50 7.45 -2.20
N LYS A 20 -2.84 7.61 -3.35
CA LYS A 20 -3.49 8.04 -4.60
C LYS A 20 -4.25 6.90 -5.27
N ARG A 21 -3.68 5.70 -5.25
CA ARG A 21 -4.18 4.53 -6.00
C ARG A 21 -3.90 3.26 -5.23
N CYS A 22 -4.79 2.28 -5.35
CA CYS A 22 -4.59 0.95 -4.81
C CYS A 22 -3.34 0.30 -5.43
N PRO A 23 -2.38 -0.17 -4.60
CA PRO A 23 -1.17 -0.82 -5.09
C PRO A 23 -1.44 -2.19 -5.75
N ASN A 24 -2.63 -2.75 -5.56
CA ASN A 24 -3.07 -4.01 -6.14
C ASN A 24 -3.91 -3.78 -7.44
N CYS A 25 -5.03 -3.05 -7.36
CA CYS A 25 -5.98 -2.92 -8.47
C CYS A 25 -6.08 -1.50 -9.06
N ARG A 26 -5.32 -0.53 -8.53
CA ARG A 26 -5.31 0.88 -8.98
C ARG A 26 -6.65 1.63 -8.85
N SER A 27 -7.62 1.07 -8.14
CA SER A 27 -8.83 1.78 -7.71
C SER A 27 -8.54 2.78 -6.58
N ARG A 28 -9.57 3.47 -6.07
CA ARG A 28 -9.42 4.46 -4.99
C ARG A 28 -9.47 3.81 -3.62
N PHE A 29 -9.05 4.58 -2.63
CA PHE A 29 -9.02 4.21 -1.22
C PHE A 29 -10.05 5.02 -0.42
N LEU A 30 -10.60 4.38 0.60
CA LEU A 30 -11.43 5.02 1.62
C LEU A 30 -10.68 5.00 2.95
N GLU A 31 -10.62 6.14 3.63
CA GLU A 31 -10.11 6.23 5.00
C GLU A 31 -11.05 5.50 5.95
N LYS A 32 -10.53 4.55 6.73
CA LYS A 32 -11.31 3.66 7.62
C LYS A 32 -10.94 3.79 9.09
N GLY A 33 -9.98 4.66 9.43
CA GLY A 33 -9.59 4.94 10.81
C GLY A 33 -8.09 4.85 11.01
N GLU A 34 -7.67 4.29 12.14
CA GLU A 34 -6.27 4.12 12.51
C GLU A 34 -5.72 2.76 12.05
N CYS A 35 -4.41 2.70 11.83
CA CYS A 35 -3.77 1.46 11.40
C CYS A 35 -3.43 0.54 12.57
N GLU A 36 -3.67 -0.76 12.39
CA GLU A 36 -3.29 -1.80 13.35
C GLU A 36 -1.80 -2.18 13.23
N LYS A 37 -1.30 -3.04 14.13
CA LYS A 37 0.13 -3.25 14.35
C LYS A 37 0.79 -4.31 13.43
N ASP A 38 0.02 -5.08 12.67
CA ASP A 38 0.54 -6.21 11.88
C ASP A 38 0.94 -5.87 10.43
N PHE A 39 1.14 -4.59 10.11
CA PHE A 39 1.44 -4.13 8.75
C PHE A 39 2.94 -4.07 8.46
N VAL A 40 3.33 -4.47 7.25
CA VAL A 40 4.72 -4.47 6.78
C VAL A 40 5.05 -3.14 6.11
N LYS A 41 6.15 -2.50 6.53
CA LYS A 41 6.65 -1.24 5.98
C LYS A 41 7.21 -1.41 4.57
N VAL A 42 6.87 -0.50 3.67
CA VAL A 42 7.43 -0.37 2.32
C VAL A 42 7.85 1.07 2.10
N THR A 43 9.06 1.26 1.60
CA THR A 43 9.54 2.54 1.10
C THR A 43 9.62 2.45 -0.42
N CYS A 44 8.99 3.37 -1.13
CA CYS A 44 9.09 3.40 -2.59
C CYS A 44 10.46 3.98 -3.01
N PRO A 45 11.24 3.31 -3.86
CA PRO A 45 12.55 3.83 -4.29
C PRO A 45 12.46 4.99 -5.28
N GLU A 46 11.31 5.21 -5.95
CA GLU A 46 11.15 6.30 -6.91
C GLU A 46 10.66 7.61 -6.28
N CYS A 47 9.71 7.54 -5.35
CA CYS A 47 9.13 8.73 -4.73
C CYS A 47 9.43 8.88 -3.24
N GLU A 48 10.20 7.95 -2.67
CA GLU A 48 10.63 7.91 -1.27
C GLU A 48 9.50 7.88 -0.23
N GLU A 49 8.24 7.86 -0.68
CA GLU A 49 7.08 7.76 0.19
C GLU A 49 7.02 6.38 0.86
N VAL A 50 6.59 6.41 2.12
CA VAL A 50 6.49 5.23 2.99
C VAL A 50 5.02 4.90 3.20
N PHE A 51 4.68 3.63 2.99
CA PHE A 51 3.38 3.08 3.36
C PHE A 51 3.56 1.68 3.93
N TYR A 52 2.50 1.17 4.53
CA TYR A 52 2.48 -0.15 5.14
C TYR A 52 1.33 -0.95 4.54
N TYR A 53 1.50 -2.25 4.36
CA TYR A 53 0.47 -3.13 3.82
C TYR A 53 0.25 -4.33 4.73
N ASP A 54 -0.96 -4.90 4.67
CA ASP A 54 -1.27 -6.13 5.39
C ASP A 54 -0.67 -7.34 4.63
N PRO A 55 0.32 -8.06 5.21
CA PRO A 55 0.92 -9.22 4.54
C PRO A 55 -0.10 -10.33 4.24
N LYS A 56 -1.23 -10.40 4.95
CA LYS A 56 -2.32 -11.37 4.68
C LYS A 56 -3.07 -11.06 3.38
N LYS A 57 -2.99 -9.83 2.87
CA LYS A 57 -3.58 -9.40 1.58
C LYS A 57 -2.63 -9.58 0.40
N GLY A 58 -1.40 -10.04 0.64
CA GLY A 58 -0.34 -10.18 -0.36
C GLY A 58 0.55 -8.94 -0.42
N LYS A 59 1.73 -9.09 -1.06
CA LYS A 59 2.69 -7.99 -1.25
C LYS A 59 2.17 -7.01 -2.31
N PRO A 60 2.36 -5.70 -2.16
CA PRO A 60 1.95 -4.72 -3.16
C PRO A 60 2.78 -4.88 -4.43
N PHE A 61 2.12 -4.91 -5.59
CA PHE A 61 2.78 -4.92 -6.90
C PHE A 61 3.21 -3.52 -7.35
N LYS A 62 2.50 -2.47 -6.91
CA LYS A 62 2.78 -1.07 -7.26
C LYS A 62 2.82 -0.17 -6.04
N CYS A 63 3.45 1.00 -6.17
CA CYS A 63 3.42 2.03 -5.15
C CYS A 63 1.99 2.60 -4.97
N ALA A 64 1.63 2.94 -3.73
CA ALA A 64 0.35 3.59 -3.42
C ALA A 64 0.33 5.10 -3.76
N PHE A 65 1.48 5.71 -4.03
CA PHE A 65 1.65 7.17 -4.22
C PHE A 65 2.16 7.60 -5.60
N CYS A 66 2.79 6.69 -6.35
CA CYS A 66 3.29 6.92 -7.70
C CYS A 66 2.98 5.72 -8.61
N ASP A 67 3.60 5.67 -9.78
CA ASP A 67 3.40 4.62 -10.77
C ASP A 67 4.50 3.56 -10.79
N HIS A 68 5.46 3.66 -9.86
CA HIS A 68 6.50 2.67 -9.66
C HIS A 68 5.88 1.29 -9.42
N THR A 69 6.41 0.31 -10.13
CA THR A 69 6.06 -1.11 -9.99
C THR A 69 7.20 -1.79 -9.26
N PHE A 70 6.90 -2.43 -8.14
CA PHE A 70 7.91 -3.19 -7.43
C PHE A 70 8.25 -4.42 -8.25
N ALA A 71 9.51 -4.58 -8.64
CA ALA A 71 9.99 -5.85 -9.16
C ALA A 71 9.85 -6.89 -8.03
N GLU A 72 9.25 -8.05 -8.32
CA GLU A 72 9.47 -9.25 -7.50
C GLU A 72 10.96 -9.58 -7.58
N VAL A 73 11.74 -9.09 -6.63
CA VAL A 73 13.06 -9.66 -6.36
C VAL A 73 12.86 -10.87 -5.46
N ASP A 74 12.55 -12.00 -6.10
CA ASP A 74 12.79 -13.33 -5.54
C ASP A 74 13.67 -14.09 -6.54
N TYR A 75 14.98 -14.01 -6.35
CA TYR A 75 15.92 -15.03 -6.82
C TYR A 75 17.08 -15.15 -5.83
N PHE A 76 17.23 -16.38 -5.32
CA PHE A 76 18.31 -16.99 -4.52
C PHE A 76 18.14 -17.05 -3.00
#